data_AF-A0A7J5U4T5-F1
#
_entry.id   AF-A0A7J5U4T5-F1
#
_cell.length_a   1.000
_cell.length_b   1.000
_cell.length_c   1.000
_cell.angle_alpha   90.00
_cell.angle_beta   90.00
_cell.angle_gamma   90.00
#
_symmetry.space_group_name_H-M   'P 1'
#
loop_
_entity.id
_entity.type
_entity.pdbx_description
1 polymer ?
#
loop_
_entity_poly.entity_id
_entity_poly.type
_entity_poly.pdbx_seq_one_letter_code
_entity_poly.pdbx_strand_id
1 'polypeptide(L)'
;MEQYPHPSASRLILEEDGVYGPILHQSVIARLTAGLYPLYRSGRIPYEPLPETMLAEEYAAPVPDVVLYDHQTEQARIIIEVCKNTGLKHDISKVVKLTDGELYGILEGFVYNYKTGQWLRYRLGDGGLTTETSFSDVLNLDLNGFL
;
A
#
# COMPACT_ATOMS: atom_id res chain seq x y z
N MET A 1 -7.92 -17.67 10.84
CA MET A 1 -7.55 -16.25 11.03
C MET A 1 -8.67 -15.66 11.84
N GLU A 2 -8.38 -15.20 13.05
CA GLU A 2 -9.39 -14.59 13.92
C GLU A 2 -9.72 -13.21 13.32
N GLN A 3 -10.93 -13.04 12.79
CA GLN A 3 -11.38 -11.77 12.20
C GLN A 3 -11.68 -10.81 13.36
N TYR A 4 -10.82 -9.81 13.55
CA TYR A 4 -11.12 -8.72 14.47
C TYR A 4 -12.07 -7.74 13.75
N PRO A 5 -13.32 -7.57 14.21
CA PRO A 5 -14.24 -6.65 13.56
C PRO A 5 -13.70 -5.22 13.67
N HIS A 6 -13.47 -4.57 12.53
CA HIS A 6 -13.15 -3.15 12.51
C HIS A 6 -14.40 -2.35 12.86
N PRO A 7 -14.32 -1.36 13.78
CA PRO A 7 -15.39 -0.39 13.92
C PRO A 7 -15.65 0.25 12.54
N SER A 8 -16.89 0.14 12.10
CA SER A 8 -17.33 0.23 10.71
C SER A 8 -16.82 1.51 10.01
N ALA A 9 -15.93 1.35 9.03
CA ALA A 9 -15.44 2.44 8.17
C ALA A 9 -16.59 3.20 7.48
N SER A 10 -17.71 2.51 7.24
CA SER A 10 -18.93 3.09 6.68
C SER A 10 -19.50 4.26 7.49
N ARG A 11 -19.23 4.35 8.80
CA ARG A 11 -19.73 5.47 9.62
C ARG A 11 -18.91 6.74 9.46
N LEU A 12 -17.62 6.64 9.11
CA LEU A 12 -16.71 7.79 8.92
C LEU A 12 -16.76 8.35 7.50
N ILE A 13 -17.14 7.54 6.51
CA ILE A 13 -17.24 7.96 5.09
C ILE A 13 -18.45 8.87 4.85
N LEU A 14 -19.47 8.80 5.73
CA LEU A 14 -20.72 9.57 5.65
C LEU A 14 -20.65 10.97 6.30
N GLU A 15 -19.57 11.31 7.02
CA GLU A 15 -19.41 12.62 7.67
C GLU A 15 -18.40 13.50 6.93
N GLU A 16 -18.92 14.57 6.33
CA GLU A 16 -18.26 15.71 5.65
C GLU A 16 -16.93 15.44 4.92
N ASP A 17 -17.04 15.37 3.58
CA ASP A 17 -15.96 15.27 2.60
C ASP A 17 -14.98 16.46 2.67
N GLY A 18 -14.00 16.37 3.56
CA GLY A 18 -12.84 17.27 3.56
C GLY A 18 -12.07 17.27 4.87
N VAL A 19 -12.77 17.29 6.00
CA VAL A 19 -12.16 17.47 7.33
C VAL A 19 -11.47 16.19 7.80
N TYR A 20 -12.08 15.03 7.58
CA TYR A 20 -11.55 13.74 8.05
C TYR A 20 -10.58 13.05 7.07
N GLY A 21 -10.24 13.70 5.95
CA GLY A 21 -9.34 13.15 4.95
C GLY A 21 -8.03 12.59 5.53
N PRO A 22 -7.30 13.35 6.37
CA PRO A 22 -6.08 12.87 7.01
C PRO A 22 -6.31 11.67 7.95
N ILE A 23 -7.39 11.67 8.74
CA ILE A 23 -7.69 10.57 9.67
C ILE A 23 -8.03 9.28 8.93
N LEU A 24 -8.84 9.37 7.87
CA LEU A 24 -9.19 8.21 7.05
C LEU A 24 -7.94 7.62 6.37
N HIS A 25 -7.07 8.48 5.83
CA HIS A 25 -5.81 8.08 5.23
C HIS A 25 -4.92 7.31 6.23
N GLN A 26 -4.64 7.89 7.40
CA GLN A 26 -3.82 7.24 8.43
C GLN A 26 -4.47 5.97 8.98
N SER A 27 -5.81 5.90 9.04
CA SER A 27 -6.53 4.70 9.46
C SER A 27 -6.31 3.53 8.50
N VAL A 28 -6.30 3.79 7.18
CA VAL A 28 -6.01 2.76 6.17
C VAL A 28 -4.57 2.27 6.32
N ILE A 29 -3.59 3.17 6.44
CA ILE A 29 -2.19 2.80 6.69
C ILE A 29 -2.08 1.91 7.92
N ALA A 30 -2.67 2.35 9.05
CA ALA A 30 -2.64 1.61 10.30
C ALA A 30 -3.25 0.21 10.17
N ARG A 31 -4.36 0.05 9.43
CA ARG A 31 -5.01 -1.24 9.19
C ARG A 31 -4.16 -2.18 8.34
N LEU A 32 -3.60 -1.69 7.24
CA LEU A 32 -2.69 -2.47 6.39
C LEU A 32 -1.48 -2.94 7.20
N THR A 33 -0.81 -2.02 7.88
CA THR A 33 0.37 -2.35 8.70
C THR A 33 0.00 -3.34 9.80
N ALA A 34 -1.05 -3.09 10.59
CA ALA A 34 -1.46 -3.97 11.68
C ALA A 34 -1.93 -5.35 11.21
N GLY A 35 -2.56 -5.44 10.04
CA GLY A 35 -3.01 -6.70 9.44
C GLY A 35 -1.86 -7.54 8.87
N LEU A 36 -0.88 -6.89 8.24
CA LEU A 36 0.28 -7.55 7.63
C LEU A 36 1.34 -7.94 8.68
N TYR A 37 1.54 -7.16 9.74
CA TYR A 37 2.64 -7.36 10.70
C TYR A 37 2.63 -8.76 11.37
N PRO A 38 1.48 -9.33 11.79
CA PRO A 38 1.42 -10.70 12.31
C PRO A 38 1.84 -11.76 11.28
N LEU A 39 1.61 -11.53 9.99
CA LEU A 39 2.05 -12.44 8.94
C LEU A 39 3.57 -12.44 8.82
N TYR A 40 4.20 -11.26 8.90
CA TYR A 40 5.66 -11.13 8.93
C TYR A 40 6.25 -11.80 10.18
N ARG A 41 5.71 -11.47 11.36
CA ARG A 41 6.15 -12.03 12.65
C ARG A 41 6.06 -13.55 12.74
N SER A 42 5.11 -14.16 12.03
CA SER A 42 4.94 -15.61 11.97
C SER A 42 5.74 -16.28 10.84
N GLY A 43 6.44 -15.52 10.01
CA GLY A 43 7.19 -16.02 8.84
C GLY A 43 6.30 -16.43 7.67
N ARG A 44 5.01 -16.06 7.67
CA ARG A 44 4.07 -16.35 6.57
C ARG A 44 4.31 -15.47 5.36
N ILE A 45 4.83 -14.26 5.58
CA ILE A 45 5.40 -13.41 4.53
C ILE A 45 6.83 -13.04 4.94
N PRO A 46 7.76 -12.91 3.98
CA PRO A 46 9.16 -12.64 4.28
C PRO A 46 9.48 -11.15 4.48
N TYR A 47 8.55 -10.25 4.17
CA TYR A 47 8.80 -8.81 4.12
C TYR A 47 8.10 -8.06 5.27
N GLU A 48 8.81 -7.16 5.92
CA GLU A 48 8.27 -6.35 7.03
C GLU A 48 7.41 -5.20 6.49
N PRO A 49 6.16 -5.04 6.95
CA PRO A 49 5.35 -3.88 6.60
C PRO A 49 5.75 -2.67 7.44
N LEU A 50 6.28 -1.64 6.78
CA LEU A 50 6.72 -0.39 7.39
C LEU A 50 5.85 0.78 6.89
N PRO A 51 5.23 1.57 7.79
CA PRO A 51 4.44 2.74 7.39
C PRO A 51 5.36 3.91 7.05
N GLU A 52 4.98 4.71 6.05
CA GLU A 52 5.57 6.02 5.72
C GLU A 52 7.12 6.03 5.74
N THR A 53 7.72 5.04 5.09
CA THR A 53 9.17 4.79 5.16
C THR A 53 9.88 5.21 3.87
N MET A 54 11.02 5.90 4.01
CA MET A 54 11.87 6.31 2.89
C MET A 54 12.46 5.09 2.16
N LEU A 55 12.47 5.13 0.82
CA LEU A 55 13.05 4.05 0.01
C LEU A 55 14.59 4.08 -0.06
N ALA A 56 15.23 5.19 0.35
CA ALA A 56 16.67 5.37 0.40
C ALA A 56 17.04 6.44 1.43
N GLU A 57 18.33 6.54 1.79
CA GLU A 57 18.84 7.49 2.81
C GLU A 57 18.92 8.95 2.32
N GLU A 58 18.75 9.19 1.01
CA GLU A 58 18.86 10.52 0.43
C GLU A 58 17.67 11.41 0.79
N TYR A 59 17.90 12.71 1.03
CA TYR A 59 16.87 13.69 1.42
C TYR A 59 15.70 13.86 0.42
N ALA A 60 15.85 13.34 -0.80
CA ALA A 60 14.84 13.35 -1.86
C ALA A 60 14.23 11.96 -2.12
N ALA A 61 14.50 10.97 -1.27
CA ALA A 61 13.98 9.62 -1.43
C ALA A 61 12.44 9.62 -1.35
N PRO A 62 11.76 8.91 -2.26
CA PRO A 62 10.32 8.72 -2.19
C PRO A 62 9.92 8.03 -0.88
N VAL A 63 8.75 8.43 -0.37
CA VAL A 63 8.10 7.84 0.81
C VAL A 63 6.73 7.32 0.37
N PRO A 64 6.56 6.00 0.19
CA PRO A 64 5.25 5.37 0.06
C PRO A 64 4.55 5.28 1.41
N ASP A 65 3.23 5.18 1.39
CA ASP A 65 2.43 5.09 2.62
C ASP A 65 2.64 3.78 3.37
N VAL A 66 2.80 2.67 2.64
CA VAL A 66 3.24 1.38 3.21
C VAL A 66 4.29 0.74 2.30
N VAL A 67 5.35 0.23 2.92
CA VAL A 67 6.44 -0.51 2.26
C VAL A 67 6.50 -1.92 2.82
N LEU A 68 6.69 -2.93 1.97
CA LEU A 68 7.04 -4.29 2.37
C LEU A 68 8.53 -4.48 2.12
N TYR A 69 9.31 -4.43 3.20
CA TYR A 69 10.76 -4.35 3.16
C TYR A 69 11.40 -5.73 3.34
N ASP A 70 12.33 -6.05 2.46
CA ASP A 70 13.15 -7.25 2.52
C ASP A 70 14.50 -6.94 3.18
N HIS A 71 14.65 -7.37 4.43
CA HIS A 71 15.88 -7.17 5.20
C HIS A 71 17.08 -7.96 4.67
N GLN A 72 16.89 -9.00 3.86
CA GLN A 72 18.01 -9.77 3.32
C GLN A 72 18.70 -9.05 2.17
N THR A 73 17.92 -8.32 1.38
CA THR A 73 18.42 -7.61 0.20
C THR A 73 18.41 -6.09 0.37
N GLU A 74 17.94 -5.61 1.51
CA GLU A 74 17.77 -4.19 1.84
C GLU A 74 16.92 -3.43 0.79
N GLN A 75 15.83 -4.05 0.33
CA GLN A 75 15.01 -3.55 -0.79
C GLN A 75 13.52 -3.51 -0.43
N ALA A 76 12.81 -2.51 -0.97
CA ALA A 76 11.35 -2.48 -0.94
C ALA A 76 10.81 -3.40 -2.02
N ARG A 77 10.12 -4.48 -1.65
CA ARG A 77 9.55 -5.44 -2.61
C ARG A 77 8.17 -5.03 -3.09
N ILE A 78 7.39 -4.44 -2.20
CA ILE A 78 6.04 -3.94 -2.52
C ILE A 78 5.86 -2.57 -1.90
N ILE A 79 5.20 -1.68 -2.62
CA ILE A 79 4.77 -0.37 -2.13
C ILE A 79 3.26 -0.22 -2.25
N ILE A 80 2.64 0.53 -1.34
CA ILE A 80 1.22 0.87 -1.38
C ILE A 80 1.07 2.37 -1.16
N GLU A 81 0.31 3.02 -2.03
CA GLU A 81 -0.15 4.40 -1.89
C GLU A 81 -1.65 4.41 -1.54
N VAL A 82 -2.04 5.23 -0.59
CA VAL A 82 -3.41 5.43 -0.14
C VAL A 82 -3.86 6.81 -0.61
N CYS A 83 -4.94 6.89 -1.36
CA CYS A 83 -5.36 8.15 -1.97
C CYS A 83 -6.85 8.40 -1.86
N LYS A 84 -7.24 9.66 -2.09
CA LYS A 84 -8.61 10.02 -2.50
C LYS A 84 -8.67 10.22 -4.00
N ASN A 85 -9.86 10.46 -4.54
CA ASN A 85 -10.09 10.68 -5.98
C ASN A 85 -9.12 11.65 -6.64
N THR A 86 -8.76 12.75 -5.98
CA THR A 86 -7.85 13.77 -6.55
C THR A 86 -6.38 13.32 -6.60
N GLY A 87 -5.97 12.36 -5.78
CA GLY A 87 -4.59 11.81 -5.75
C GLY A 87 -4.38 10.65 -6.71
N LEU A 88 -5.45 9.92 -7.07
CA LEU A 88 -5.38 8.66 -7.82
C LEU A 88 -4.45 8.70 -9.05
N LYS A 89 -4.60 9.70 -9.92
CA LYS A 89 -3.76 9.81 -11.13
C LYS A 89 -2.28 10.03 -10.82
N HIS A 90 -1.99 10.82 -9.78
CA HIS A 90 -0.62 11.07 -9.34
C HIS A 90 0.00 9.79 -8.80
N ASP A 91 -0.73 9.07 -7.94
CA ASP A 91 -0.19 7.91 -7.24
C ASP A 91 -0.02 6.70 -8.17
N ILE A 92 -0.90 6.54 -9.17
CA ILE A 92 -0.66 5.58 -10.27
C ILE A 92 0.66 5.90 -10.98
N SER A 93 0.88 7.17 -11.34
CA SER A 93 2.11 7.57 -12.03
C SER A 93 3.35 7.38 -11.14
N LYS A 94 3.24 7.66 -9.83
CA LYS A 94 4.30 7.45 -8.84
C LYS A 94 4.66 5.97 -8.76
N VAL A 95 3.68 5.10 -8.53
CA VAL A 95 3.87 3.65 -8.43
C VAL A 95 4.53 3.06 -9.67
N VAL A 96 4.04 3.41 -10.88
CA VAL A 96 4.63 2.93 -12.14
C VAL A 96 6.09 3.36 -12.25
N LYS A 97 6.39 4.64 -12.01
CA LYS A 97 7.76 5.18 -12.10
C LYS A 97 8.71 4.56 -11.09
N LEU A 98 8.26 4.33 -9.85
CA LEU A 98 9.10 3.74 -8.81
C LEU A 98 9.37 2.26 -9.07
N THR A 99 8.37 1.55 -9.59
CA THR A 99 8.51 0.12 -9.92
C THR A 99 9.42 -0.07 -11.12
N ASP A 100 9.14 0.59 -12.25
CA ASP A 100 9.95 0.46 -13.47
C ASP A 100 11.30 1.19 -13.40
N GLY A 101 11.50 2.06 -12.41
CA GLY A 101 12.76 2.75 -12.22
C GLY A 101 13.91 1.82 -11.82
N GLU A 102 13.60 0.60 -11.36
CA GLU A 102 14.55 -0.45 -10.93
C GLU A 102 15.54 -0.03 -9.82
N LEU A 103 15.41 1.17 -9.26
CA LEU A 103 16.31 1.71 -8.24
C LEU A 103 16.13 1.06 -6.87
N TYR A 104 14.91 0.61 -6.55
CA TYR A 104 14.52 0.24 -5.18
C TYR A 104 14.16 -1.25 -5.00
N GLY A 105 14.25 -2.05 -6.08
CA GLY A 105 13.95 -3.48 -6.06
C GLY A 105 12.45 -3.84 -5.94
N ILE A 106 11.58 -2.90 -6.29
CA ILE A 106 10.11 -3.04 -6.22
C ILE A 106 9.61 -3.98 -7.31
N LEU A 107 8.80 -4.96 -6.91
CA LEU A 107 8.20 -5.96 -7.79
C LEU A 107 6.72 -5.67 -8.08
N GLU A 108 6.00 -5.18 -7.08
CA GLU A 108 4.60 -4.76 -7.20
C GLU A 108 4.39 -3.41 -6.52
N GLY A 109 3.50 -2.60 -7.07
CA GLY A 109 3.01 -1.41 -6.39
C GLY A 109 1.50 -1.31 -6.48
N PHE A 110 0.89 -0.77 -5.43
CA PHE A 110 -0.55 -0.67 -5.30
C PHE A 110 -0.99 0.76 -5.05
N VAL A 111 -2.17 1.10 -5.54
CA VAL A 111 -2.88 2.34 -5.19
C VAL A 111 -4.26 1.96 -4.68
N TYR A 112 -4.58 2.36 -3.45
CA TYR A 112 -5.89 2.19 -2.85
C TYR A 112 -6.61 3.52 -2.70
N ASN A 113 -7.76 3.66 -3.35
CA ASN A 113 -8.59 4.84 -3.21
C ASN A 113 -9.63 4.64 -2.08
N TYR A 114 -9.37 5.21 -0.91
CA TYR A 114 -10.23 5.03 0.27
C TYR A 114 -11.61 5.71 0.15
N LYS A 115 -11.83 6.56 -0.86
CA LYS A 115 -13.16 7.13 -1.15
C LYS A 115 -14.04 6.20 -1.98
N THR A 116 -13.44 5.35 -2.81
CA THR A 116 -14.18 4.43 -3.70
C THR A 116 -14.04 2.96 -3.30
N GLY A 117 -13.08 2.64 -2.42
CA GLY A 117 -12.68 1.26 -2.12
C GLY A 117 -11.92 0.58 -3.26
N GLN A 118 -11.53 1.32 -4.30
CA GLN A 118 -10.87 0.75 -5.48
C GLN A 118 -9.40 0.46 -5.22
N TRP A 119 -8.95 -0.70 -5.68
CA TRP A 119 -7.55 -1.09 -5.73
C TRP A 119 -7.04 -1.14 -7.16
N LEU A 120 -5.84 -0.61 -7.38
CA LEU A 120 -5.09 -0.77 -8.60
C LEU A 120 -3.73 -1.36 -8.27
N ARG A 121 -3.30 -2.34 -9.08
CA ARG A 121 -1.99 -2.97 -9.00
C ARG A 121 -1.19 -2.66 -10.26
N TYR A 122 0.08 -2.39 -10.07
CA TYR A 122 1.11 -2.39 -11.10
C TYR A 122 2.17 -3.43 -10.76
N ARG A 123 2.67 -4.17 -11.74
CA ARG A 123 3.83 -5.06 -11.56
C ARG A 123 4.97 -4.61 -12.46
N LEU A 124 6.19 -4.88 -12.02
CA LEU A 124 7.39 -4.60 -12.81
C LEU A 124 7.26 -5.20 -14.21
N GLY A 125 7.41 -4.35 -15.24
CA GLY A 125 7.36 -4.78 -16.63
C GLY A 125 5.96 -4.91 -17.23
N ASP A 126 4.87 -4.54 -16.53
CA ASP A 126 3.51 -4.51 -17.09
C ASP A 126 3.30 -3.34 -18.11
N GLY A 127 4.35 -2.60 -18.47
CA GLY A 127 4.34 -1.60 -19.54
C GLY A 127 3.53 -0.35 -19.20
N GLY A 128 3.46 0.02 -17.92
CA GLY A 128 2.66 1.13 -17.41
C GLY A 128 1.15 0.88 -17.31
N LEU A 129 0.68 -0.35 -17.58
CA LEU A 129 -0.73 -0.72 -17.46
C LEU A 129 -1.03 -1.26 -16.05
N THR A 130 -1.98 -0.62 -15.35
CA THR A 130 -2.49 -1.12 -14.07
C THR A 130 -3.64 -2.11 -14.27
N THR A 131 -3.84 -2.97 -13.27
CA THR A 131 -4.97 -3.90 -13.18
C THR A 131 -5.79 -3.60 -11.94
N GLU A 132 -7.11 -3.72 -12.03
CA GLU A 132 -8.00 -3.51 -10.88
C GLU A 132 -8.05 -4.76 -10.01
N THR A 133 -7.15 -4.83 -9.03
CA THR A 133 -7.03 -5.94 -8.08
C THR A 133 -6.27 -5.51 -6.83
N SER A 134 -6.63 -6.10 -5.70
CA SER A 134 -5.93 -6.00 -4.41
C SER A 134 -5.03 -7.20 -4.13
N PHE A 135 -5.01 -8.19 -5.02
CA PHE A 135 -4.23 -9.41 -4.84
C PHE A 135 -2.75 -9.17 -5.16
N SER A 136 -1.85 -9.55 -4.26
CA SER A 136 -0.40 -9.54 -4.46
C SER A 136 0.06 -10.93 -4.90
N ASP A 137 0.67 -11.01 -6.09
CA ASP A 137 1.26 -12.26 -6.58
C ASP A 137 2.51 -12.60 -5.75
N VAL A 138 3.27 -11.58 -5.33
CA VAL A 138 4.50 -11.72 -4.54
C VAL A 138 4.22 -12.26 -3.13
N LEU A 139 3.14 -11.82 -2.48
CA LEU A 139 2.75 -12.30 -1.15
C LEU A 139 1.78 -13.48 -1.18
N ASN A 140 1.18 -13.77 -2.35
CA ASN A 140 0.08 -14.71 -2.53
C ASN A 140 -1.08 -14.46 -1.55
N LEU A 141 -1.51 -13.20 -1.45
CA LEU A 141 -2.59 -12.76 -0.55
C LEU A 141 -3.39 -11.58 -1.10
N ASP A 142 -4.62 -11.43 -0.63
CA ASP A 142 -5.49 -10.29 -0.91
C ASP A 142 -5.32 -9.18 0.14
N LEU A 143 -4.80 -8.02 -0.27
CA LEU A 143 -4.58 -6.87 0.61
C LEU A 143 -5.89 -6.24 1.10
N ASN A 144 -6.99 -6.40 0.36
CA ASN A 144 -8.29 -5.87 0.77
C ASN A 144 -8.86 -6.60 2.00
N GLY A 145 -8.35 -7.80 2.33
CA GLY A 145 -8.74 -8.54 3.52
C GLY A 145 -8.36 -7.89 4.86
N PHE A 146 -7.56 -6.81 4.83
CA PHE A 146 -7.14 -6.06 6.02
C PHE A 146 -7.90 -4.73 6.22
N LEU A 147 -8.83 -4.37 5.33
CA LEU A 147 -9.49 -3.06 5.32
C LEU A 147 -10.93 -3.08 5.86
#